data_AF-A0A7V6N892-F1
#
_entry.id   AF-A0A7V6N892-F1
#
_cell.length_a   1.000
_cell.length_b   1.000
_cell.length_c   1.000
_cell.angle_alpha   90.00
_cell.angle_beta   90.00
_cell.angle_gamma   90.00
#
_symmetry.space_group_name_H-M   'P 1'
#
loop_
_entity.id
_entity.type
_entity.pdbx_description
1 polymer ?
#
loop_
_entity_poly.entity_id
_entity_poly.type
_entity_poly.pdbx_seq_one_letter_code
_entity_poly.pdbx_strand_id
1 'polypeptide(L)'
;MENSKNFIVFFDTNFLIQCKDLEQIDFSELFGDFNSIELLLTEPVLKEIDNFKTDPNRRRSGKARKYNSILSKILNSDDTLYPINKDSSIVLKLAPHYKYIDLANVDGLLDISNPDDMLLAYVMKYKAENQGKICLITHDNIILAKAHNRKLDKHDIPESWLLPPSKDENQKTIETLQKQIIELKKNRPDIQVNCFLEDINGRLTEKPVVKLFPPLTPEETDYFINKLKSKFPLKIDFSEELNIAEKLYKPNHARFHFDFIQQMHVAQTKERIDNYINVDYPEWIEKLNKWLSKIHFHLYYKHNTLRLVVNLENTGNVFADDLRLELSLLNGCEFIPKSFLEYDYNIALSMPKCPNPPSGRYTKSPLEFLNSSYPTLYNFPSKPQPPYRNKHKLYYEYKHDDLEDKLMFTCDEFRHHAETKSLSFDVLLPGIYDYSEIKQKHKITAGNIPVAIEGINAFEIETEKCSTLDYVKEIIDKQTQTIR
;
A
#
# COMPACT_ATOMS: atom_id res chain seq x y z
N MET A 1 41.67 14.28 71.91
CA MET A 1 41.51 12.96 71.31
C MET A 1 40.95 13.17 69.92
N GLU A 2 41.83 13.26 68.93
CA GLU A 2 41.42 13.35 67.52
C GLU A 2 40.66 12.07 67.17
N ASN A 3 39.39 12.21 66.78
CA ASN A 3 38.62 11.09 66.26
C ASN A 3 39.35 10.56 65.02
N SER A 4 39.98 9.39 65.14
CA SER A 4 40.60 8.68 64.02
C SER A 4 39.60 8.54 62.88
N LYS A 5 39.87 9.18 61.74
CA LYS A 5 39.03 9.16 60.54
C LYS A 5 39.29 7.87 59.74
N ASN A 6 38.94 6.75 60.35
CA ASN A 6 39.06 5.42 59.73
C ASN A 6 37.68 5.02 59.18
N PHE A 7 37.63 4.63 57.91
CA PHE A 7 36.39 4.25 57.23
C PHE A 7 36.42 2.79 56.83
N ILE A 8 35.29 2.12 57.00
CA ILE A 8 35.06 0.75 56.54
C ILE A 8 33.98 0.82 55.47
N VAL A 9 34.32 0.38 54.27
CA VAL A 9 33.53 0.62 53.06
C VAL A 9 33.12 -0.71 52.45
N PHE A 10 31.81 -0.91 52.36
CA PHE A 10 31.20 -1.98 51.58
C PHE A 10 30.85 -1.46 50.19
N PHE A 11 30.92 -2.34 49.20
CA PHE A 11 30.64 -1.98 47.81
C PHE A 11 30.02 -3.17 47.06
N ASP A 12 29.38 -2.89 45.93
CA ASP A 12 28.85 -3.90 45.01
C ASP A 12 29.89 -4.28 43.94
N THR A 13 29.61 -5.30 43.13
CA THR A 13 30.54 -5.69 42.05
C THR A 13 30.67 -4.61 40.98
N ASN A 14 29.62 -3.80 40.77
CA ASN A 14 29.63 -2.71 39.80
C ASN A 14 30.71 -1.66 40.12
N PHE A 15 31.00 -1.40 41.40
CA PHE A 15 32.11 -0.53 41.79
C PHE A 15 33.43 -0.97 41.14
N LEU A 16 33.77 -2.26 41.21
CA LEU A 16 35.03 -2.76 40.64
C LEU A 16 35.02 -2.82 39.10
N ILE A 17 33.85 -3.09 38.52
CA ILE A 17 33.68 -3.31 37.07
C ILE A 17 33.54 -2.00 36.29
N GLN A 18 32.77 -1.05 36.80
CA GLN A 18 32.34 0.15 36.09
C GLN A 18 33.18 1.39 36.44
N CYS A 19 33.85 1.40 37.59
CA CYS A 19 34.74 2.49 37.97
C CYS A 19 36.15 2.32 37.39
N LYS A 20 36.98 3.36 37.50
CA LYS A 20 38.43 3.30 37.31
C LYS A 20 39.06 2.24 38.24
N ASP A 21 40.32 1.92 38.02
CA ASP A 21 41.01 0.98 38.90
C ASP A 21 41.19 1.59 40.30
N LEU A 22 41.16 0.78 41.37
CA LEU A 22 41.21 1.27 42.75
C LEU A 22 42.41 2.18 43.02
N GLU A 23 43.53 1.96 42.33
CA GLU A 23 44.73 2.79 42.45
C GLU A 23 44.58 4.19 41.82
N GLN A 24 43.54 4.41 41.02
CA GLN A 24 43.26 5.65 40.28
C GLN A 24 42.08 6.45 40.84
N ILE A 25 41.41 5.93 41.87
CA ILE A 25 40.25 6.56 42.49
C ILE A 25 40.71 7.54 43.58
N ASP A 26 40.17 8.75 43.57
CA ASP A 26 40.39 9.73 44.63
C ASP A 26 39.31 9.60 45.72
N PHE A 27 39.59 8.76 46.72
CA PHE A 27 38.68 8.52 47.84
C PHE A 27 38.42 9.77 48.71
N SER A 28 39.27 10.80 48.60
CA SER A 28 39.11 12.06 49.33
C SER A 28 37.87 12.83 48.88
N GLU A 29 37.39 12.59 47.66
CA GLU A 29 36.16 13.19 47.11
C GLU A 29 34.92 12.83 47.93
N LEU A 30 34.85 11.60 48.46
CA LEU A 30 33.73 11.15 49.29
C LEU A 30 34.01 11.31 50.80
N PHE A 31 35.24 11.04 51.23
CA PHE A 31 35.56 10.92 52.67
C PHE A 31 36.31 12.12 53.25
N GLY A 32 36.70 13.10 52.42
CA GLY A 32 37.57 14.21 52.83
C GLY A 32 38.93 13.69 53.28
N ASP A 33 39.57 14.35 54.26
CA ASP A 33 40.79 13.79 54.86
C ASP A 33 40.46 12.51 55.63
N PHE A 34 41.21 11.44 55.40
CA PHE A 34 41.09 10.17 56.10
C PHE A 34 42.46 9.64 56.54
N ASN A 35 42.46 8.81 57.59
CA ASN A 35 43.69 8.14 58.04
C ASN A 35 43.81 6.77 57.38
N SER A 36 42.71 6.01 57.34
CA SER A 36 42.65 4.71 56.66
C SER A 36 41.27 4.40 56.09
N ILE A 37 41.24 3.62 55.00
CA ILE A 37 40.04 3.09 54.35
C ILE A 37 40.22 1.58 54.17
N GLU A 38 39.29 0.82 54.74
CA GLU A 38 39.18 -0.63 54.54
C GLU A 38 38.04 -0.93 53.57
N LEU A 39 38.38 -1.39 52.37
CA LEU A 39 37.43 -1.86 51.37
C LEU A 39 37.12 -3.34 51.64
N LEU A 40 35.88 -3.65 52.02
CA LEU A 40 35.47 -5.01 52.38
C LEU A 40 34.82 -5.76 51.21
N LEU A 41 35.45 -6.87 50.82
CA LEU A 41 34.94 -7.82 49.84
C LEU A 41 34.00 -8.82 50.50
N THR A 42 32.72 -8.73 50.17
CA THR A 42 31.69 -9.64 50.68
C THR A 42 31.53 -10.86 49.79
N GLU A 43 30.92 -11.93 50.32
CA GLU A 43 30.64 -13.16 49.56
C GLU A 43 29.85 -12.94 48.25
N PRO A 44 28.76 -12.13 48.19
CA PRO A 44 28.05 -11.88 46.93
C PRO A 44 28.96 -11.24 45.87
N VAL A 45 29.82 -10.30 46.29
CA VAL A 45 30.78 -9.64 45.39
C VAL A 45 31.82 -10.62 44.86
N LEU A 46 32.35 -11.50 45.72
CA LEU A 46 33.30 -12.53 45.31
C LEU A 46 32.71 -13.49 44.27
N LYS A 47 31.46 -13.95 44.47
CA LYS A 47 30.76 -14.83 43.52
C LYS A 47 30.53 -14.15 42.17
N GLU A 48 30.10 -12.90 42.17
CA GLU A 48 29.88 -12.17 40.92
C GLU A 48 31.18 -11.89 40.15
N ILE A 49 32.26 -11.53 40.85
CA ILE A 49 33.58 -11.35 40.23
C ILE A 49 34.07 -12.64 39.56
N ASP A 50 33.79 -13.81 40.13
CA ASP A 50 34.15 -15.10 39.52
C ASP A 50 33.33 -15.37 38.26
N ASN A 51 32.01 -15.14 38.32
CA ASN A 51 31.12 -15.30 37.18
C ASN A 51 31.51 -14.42 35.98
N PHE A 52 31.94 -13.17 36.24
CA PHE A 52 32.32 -12.24 35.18
C PHE A 52 33.62 -12.58 34.45
N LYS A 53 34.42 -13.58 34.87
CA LYS A 53 35.65 -14.00 34.16
C LYS A 53 35.40 -14.43 32.71
N THR A 54 34.21 -14.96 32.45
CA THR A 54 33.80 -15.53 31.15
C THR A 54 32.80 -14.65 30.40
N ASP A 55 32.52 -13.44 30.91
CA ASP A 55 31.56 -12.51 30.29
C ASP A 55 32.01 -12.14 28.86
N PRO A 56 31.10 -12.17 27.86
CA PRO A 56 31.42 -11.82 26.47
C PRO A 56 31.93 -10.38 26.32
N ASN A 57 31.60 -9.48 27.26
CA ASN A 57 32.14 -8.14 27.31
C ASN A 57 33.61 -8.17 27.77
N ARG A 58 34.52 -7.94 26.82
CA ARG A 58 35.98 -7.93 27.04
C ARG A 58 36.43 -6.97 28.14
N ARG A 59 35.76 -5.83 28.29
CA ARG A 59 36.08 -4.83 29.31
C ARG A 59 35.74 -5.35 30.71
N ARG A 60 34.55 -5.90 30.88
CA ARG A 60 34.07 -6.47 32.14
C ARG A 60 34.88 -7.71 32.54
N SER A 61 35.09 -8.64 31.60
CA SER A 61 35.87 -9.85 31.86
C SER A 61 37.34 -9.56 32.14
N GLY A 62 37.94 -8.55 31.50
CA GLY A 62 39.29 -8.09 31.80
C GLY A 62 39.44 -7.58 33.24
N LYS A 63 38.52 -6.75 33.71
CA LYS A 63 38.50 -6.25 35.10
C LYS A 63 38.25 -7.36 36.11
N ALA A 64 37.28 -8.24 35.85
CA ALA A 64 37.03 -9.40 36.70
C ALA A 64 38.29 -10.26 36.87
N ARG A 65 39.04 -10.54 35.79
CA ARG A 65 40.31 -11.29 35.87
C ARG A 65 41.39 -10.56 36.67
N LYS A 66 41.51 -9.23 36.54
CA LYS A 66 42.44 -8.42 37.35
C LYS A 66 42.13 -8.58 38.85
N TYR A 67 40.89 -8.36 39.25
CA TYR A 67 40.51 -8.45 40.66
C TYR A 67 40.58 -9.87 41.19
N ASN A 68 40.25 -10.90 40.39
CA ASN A 68 40.49 -12.29 40.77
C ASN A 68 41.99 -12.59 41.02
N SER A 69 42.90 -12.01 40.25
CA SER A 69 44.34 -12.13 40.51
C SER A 69 44.73 -11.50 41.85
N ILE A 70 44.12 -10.35 42.19
CA ILE A 70 44.32 -9.69 43.50
C ILE A 70 43.74 -10.55 44.64
N LEU A 71 42.54 -11.13 44.46
CA LEU A 71 41.92 -12.04 45.42
C LEU A 71 42.82 -13.27 45.69
N SER A 72 43.39 -13.86 44.64
CA SER A 72 44.35 -14.96 44.81
C SER A 72 45.58 -14.55 45.64
N LYS A 73 46.02 -13.29 45.57
CA LYS A 73 47.12 -12.80 46.42
C LYS A 73 46.69 -12.64 47.88
N ILE A 74 45.48 -12.13 48.12
CA ILE A 74 44.91 -11.98 49.47
C ILE A 74 44.76 -13.33 50.17
N LEU A 75 44.32 -14.36 49.43
CA LEU A 75 44.14 -15.71 49.99
C LEU A 75 45.45 -16.44 50.30
N ASN A 76 46.55 -16.03 49.66
CA ASN A 76 47.88 -16.62 49.85
C ASN A 76 48.76 -15.79 50.81
N SER A 77 48.27 -14.66 51.32
CA SER A 77 48.97 -13.84 52.32
C SER A 77 48.42 -14.12 53.73
N ASP A 78 49.29 -14.10 54.74
CA ASP A 78 48.91 -14.37 56.13
C ASP A 78 47.97 -13.28 56.71
N ASP A 79 48.03 -12.06 56.17
CA ASP A 79 47.32 -10.89 56.72
C ASP A 79 45.90 -10.69 56.15
N THR A 80 45.44 -11.53 55.21
CA THR A 80 44.09 -11.46 54.58
C THR A 80 43.71 -10.07 54.02
N LEU A 81 44.72 -9.28 53.66
CA LEU A 81 44.57 -7.93 53.11
C LEU A 81 45.53 -7.70 51.93
N TYR A 82 45.19 -6.73 51.09
CA TYR A 82 46.00 -6.26 49.98
C TYR A 82 46.06 -4.72 49.97
N PRO A 83 47.26 -4.11 50.07
CA PRO A 83 47.39 -2.66 50.01
C PRO A 83 47.14 -2.15 48.59
N ILE A 84 46.25 -1.16 48.45
CA ILE A 84 45.94 -0.51 47.17
C ILE A 84 46.94 0.60 46.86
N ASN A 85 47.38 1.32 47.88
CA ASN A 85 48.38 2.38 47.76
C ASN A 85 49.67 2.03 48.51
N LYS A 86 50.76 2.73 48.17
CA LYS A 86 52.10 2.47 48.73
C LYS A 86 52.16 2.67 50.25
N ASP A 87 51.43 3.65 50.76
CA ASP A 87 51.42 4.01 52.18
C ASP A 87 50.43 3.14 53.00
N SER A 88 49.75 2.18 52.35
CA SER A 88 48.79 1.26 52.96
C SER A 88 47.64 1.92 53.73
N SER A 89 47.35 3.21 53.45
CA SER A 89 46.17 3.88 54.00
C SER A 89 44.87 3.40 53.35
N ILE A 90 44.94 2.74 52.19
CA ILE A 90 43.78 2.10 51.54
C ILE A 90 44.11 0.63 51.36
N VAL A 91 43.29 -0.23 51.95
CA VAL A 91 43.47 -1.68 51.88
C VAL A 91 42.19 -2.36 51.41
N LEU A 92 42.36 -3.40 50.59
CA LEU A 92 41.30 -4.31 50.18
C LEU A 92 41.38 -5.57 51.04
N LYS A 93 40.28 -5.91 51.71
CA LYS A 93 40.25 -6.97 52.73
C LYS A 93 39.01 -7.85 52.55
N LEU A 94 39.13 -9.13 52.88
CA LEU A 94 37.98 -10.03 52.90
C LEU A 94 37.08 -9.70 54.10
N ALA A 95 35.77 -9.59 53.86
CA ALA A 95 34.80 -9.46 54.93
C ALA A 95 34.78 -10.73 55.80
N PRO A 96 34.42 -10.62 57.10
CA PRO A 96 34.22 -11.79 57.95
C PRO A 96 33.22 -12.77 57.34
N HIS A 97 33.44 -14.06 57.53
CA HIS A 97 32.49 -15.07 57.08
C HIS A 97 31.33 -15.17 58.07
N TYR A 98 30.11 -14.88 57.61
CA TYR A 98 28.88 -15.01 58.37
C TYR A 98 28.08 -16.22 57.90
N LYS A 99 27.47 -16.96 58.84
CA LYS A 99 26.56 -18.04 58.46
C LYS A 99 25.29 -17.45 57.85
N TYR A 100 24.74 -18.14 56.87
CA TYR A 100 23.51 -17.72 56.17
C TYR A 100 22.35 -17.43 57.13
N ILE A 101 22.19 -18.26 58.17
CA ILE A 101 21.15 -18.07 59.20
C ILE A 101 21.36 -16.77 60.00
N ASP A 102 22.60 -16.38 60.24
CA ASP A 102 22.92 -15.16 61.00
C ASP A 102 22.63 -13.92 60.18
N LEU A 103 22.81 -13.99 58.85
CA LEU A 103 22.46 -12.91 57.90
C LEU A 103 20.95 -12.79 57.70
N ALA A 104 20.22 -13.91 57.64
CA ALA A 104 18.76 -13.94 57.49
C ALA A 104 18.05 -13.18 58.62
N ASN A 105 18.58 -13.35 59.83
CA ASN A 105 17.96 -12.87 61.06
C ASN A 105 18.26 -11.39 61.38
N VAL A 106 19.04 -10.70 60.55
CA VAL A 106 19.46 -9.31 60.84
C VAL A 106 18.31 -8.31 60.73
N ASP A 107 17.43 -8.50 59.74
CA ASP A 107 16.32 -7.59 59.44
C ASP A 107 14.97 -8.33 59.25
N GLY A 108 14.99 -9.66 59.05
CA GLY A 108 13.80 -10.49 58.82
C GLY A 108 13.04 -10.23 57.52
N LEU A 109 13.33 -9.12 56.82
CA LEU A 109 12.71 -8.68 55.57
C LEU A 109 13.64 -8.79 54.34
N LEU A 110 14.92 -9.10 54.55
CA LEU A 110 15.90 -9.25 53.47
C LEU A 110 15.86 -10.67 52.90
N ASP A 111 15.77 -10.78 51.58
CA ASP A 111 15.89 -12.05 50.88
C ASP A 111 17.36 -12.34 50.58
N ILE A 112 18.02 -13.08 51.48
CA ILE A 112 19.43 -13.44 51.34
C ILE A 112 19.75 -14.38 50.17
N SER A 113 18.75 -14.85 49.41
CA SER A 113 18.98 -15.49 48.11
C SER A 113 19.33 -14.49 47.00
N ASN A 114 18.93 -13.22 47.17
CA ASN A 114 19.30 -12.12 46.30
C ASN A 114 20.68 -11.54 46.72
N PRO A 115 21.66 -11.45 45.81
CA PRO A 115 22.99 -10.86 46.09
C PRO A 115 22.95 -9.46 46.71
N ASP A 116 22.02 -8.60 46.28
CA ASP A 116 21.90 -7.22 46.76
C ASP A 116 21.43 -7.16 48.21
N ASP A 117 20.44 -7.98 48.55
CA ASP A 117 19.92 -8.08 49.91
C ASP A 117 20.91 -8.80 50.82
N MET A 118 21.66 -9.77 50.29
CA MET A 118 22.79 -10.39 50.99
C MET A 118 23.87 -9.35 51.30
N LEU A 119 24.23 -8.47 50.36
CA LEU A 119 25.19 -7.38 50.59
C LEU A 119 24.72 -6.46 51.73
N LEU A 120 23.45 -6.04 51.74
CA LEU A 120 22.90 -5.22 52.81
C LEU A 120 22.91 -5.94 54.16
N ALA A 121 22.60 -7.24 54.19
CA ALA A 121 22.68 -8.04 55.40
C ALA A 121 24.11 -8.08 55.97
N TYR A 122 25.13 -8.19 55.11
CA TYR A 122 26.54 -8.07 55.51
C TYR A 122 26.84 -6.73 56.18
N VAL A 123 26.41 -5.61 55.57
CA VAL A 123 26.65 -4.27 56.13
C VAL A 123 26.00 -4.13 57.51
N MET A 124 24.74 -4.56 57.64
CA MET A 124 23.99 -4.47 58.89
C MET A 124 24.60 -5.35 59.99
N LYS A 125 24.95 -6.59 59.65
CA LYS A 125 25.57 -7.53 60.59
C LYS A 125 26.92 -7.01 61.09
N TYR A 126 27.75 -6.53 60.16
CA TYR A 126 29.05 -5.97 60.49
C TYR A 126 28.92 -4.71 61.35
N LYS A 127 27.94 -3.83 61.05
CA LYS A 127 27.63 -2.63 61.85
C LYS A 127 27.12 -2.94 63.25
N ALA A 128 26.46 -4.07 63.46
CA ALA A 128 26.04 -4.51 64.79
C ALA A 128 27.21 -5.02 65.65
N GLU A 129 28.24 -5.59 65.02
CA GLU A 129 29.36 -6.25 65.72
C GLU A 129 30.60 -5.36 65.89
N ASN A 130 30.72 -4.31 65.07
CA ASN A 130 31.92 -3.47 65.03
C ASN A 130 31.60 -2.00 65.31
N GLN A 131 32.51 -1.34 66.02
CA GLN A 131 32.46 0.10 66.23
C GLN A 131 33.34 0.78 65.18
N GLY A 132 32.77 1.70 64.40
CA GLY A 132 33.49 2.43 63.37
C GLY A 132 32.57 3.18 62.40
N LYS A 133 33.17 3.95 61.50
CA LYS A 133 32.44 4.61 60.40
C LYS A 133 32.27 3.62 59.25
N ILE A 134 31.14 2.93 59.25
CA ILE A 134 30.80 1.92 58.25
C ILE A 134 29.86 2.54 57.22
N CYS A 135 30.21 2.46 55.95
CA CYS A 135 29.38 2.99 54.87
C CYS A 135 29.31 2.03 53.67
N LEU A 136 28.26 2.20 52.87
CA LEU A 136 28.03 1.49 51.61
C LEU A 136 28.23 2.45 50.43
N ILE A 137 29.05 2.06 49.45
CA ILE A 137 29.16 2.77 48.17
C ILE A 137 28.56 1.93 47.04
N THR A 138 27.67 2.53 46.27
CA THR A 138 27.03 1.89 45.11
C THR A 138 26.39 2.97 44.24
N HIS A 139 26.31 2.69 42.94
CA HIS A 139 25.58 3.53 41.99
C HIS A 139 24.20 2.94 41.65
N ASP A 140 23.82 1.81 42.27
CA ASP A 140 22.53 1.18 42.06
C ASP A 140 21.46 1.83 42.94
N ASN A 141 20.50 2.50 42.30
CA ASN A 141 19.37 3.17 42.95
C ASN A 141 18.54 2.23 43.83
N ILE A 142 18.42 0.94 43.47
CA ILE A 142 17.67 -0.04 44.25
C ILE A 142 18.38 -0.30 45.57
N ILE A 143 19.70 -0.52 45.52
CA ILE A 143 20.52 -0.74 46.73
C ILE A 143 20.53 0.53 47.59
N LEU A 144 20.71 1.72 46.98
CA LEU A 144 20.66 3.00 47.69
C LEU A 144 19.32 3.22 48.40
N ALA A 145 18.19 2.92 47.73
CA ALA A 145 16.86 3.04 48.31
C ALA A 145 16.65 2.08 49.48
N LYS A 146 17.07 0.81 49.33
CA LYS A 146 16.98 -0.19 50.39
C LYS A 146 17.87 0.16 51.60
N ALA A 147 19.06 0.71 51.37
CA ALA A 147 19.97 1.19 52.40
C ALA A 147 19.43 2.44 53.12
N HIS A 148 18.78 3.35 52.38
CA HIS A 148 18.10 4.52 52.96
C HIS A 148 17.04 4.12 53.98
N ASN A 149 16.15 3.18 53.59
CA ASN A 149 15.05 2.73 54.46
C ASN A 149 15.55 2.07 55.75
N ARG A 150 16.80 1.57 55.75
CA ARG A 150 17.46 0.92 56.89
C ARG A 150 18.42 1.83 57.65
N LYS A 151 18.46 3.13 57.31
CA LYS A 151 19.33 4.14 57.95
C LYS A 151 20.82 3.72 57.95
N LEU A 152 21.24 3.06 56.88
CA LEU A 152 22.65 2.78 56.62
C LEU A 152 23.31 4.03 56.04
N ASP A 153 24.54 4.29 56.48
CA ASP A 153 25.36 5.34 55.90
C ASP A 153 25.76 4.89 54.50
N LYS A 154 25.46 5.72 53.50
CA LYS A 154 25.65 5.37 52.10
C LYS A 154 26.12 6.57 51.29
N HIS A 155 26.94 6.31 50.29
CA HIS A 155 27.38 7.30 49.31
C HIS A 155 27.14 6.77 47.91
N ASP A 156 26.67 7.67 47.03
CA ASP A 156 26.63 7.40 45.61
C ASP A 156 28.06 7.52 45.03
N ILE A 157 28.36 6.71 44.02
CA ILE A 157 29.67 6.73 43.36
C ILE A 157 29.77 8.00 42.51
N PRO A 158 30.81 8.84 42.69
CA PRO A 158 31.00 10.03 41.86
C PRO A 158 31.18 9.69 40.37
N GLU A 159 30.64 10.53 39.48
CA GLU A 159 30.80 10.37 38.02
C GLU A 159 32.28 10.39 37.60
N SER A 160 33.12 11.13 38.33
CA SER A 160 34.57 11.21 38.14
C SER A 160 35.26 9.84 38.28
N TRP A 161 34.67 8.91 39.03
CA TRP A 161 35.21 7.56 39.27
C TRP A 161 34.79 6.60 38.16
N LEU A 162 33.70 6.88 37.46
CA LEU A 162 33.19 6.03 36.40
C LEU A 162 34.14 5.99 35.20
N LEU A 163 34.18 4.82 34.57
CA LEU A 163 34.86 4.65 33.30
C LEU A 163 34.12 5.40 32.20
N PRO A 164 34.83 6.06 31.25
CA PRO A 164 34.17 6.68 30.12
C PRO A 164 33.43 5.61 29.30
N PRO A 165 32.26 5.93 28.72
CA PRO A 165 31.50 5.01 27.88
C PRO A 165 32.37 4.53 26.72
N SER A 166 32.32 3.22 26.44
CA SER A 166 33.10 2.59 25.36
C SER A 166 32.71 3.20 24.01
N LYS A 167 33.66 3.84 23.31
CA LYS A 167 33.41 4.55 22.04
C LYS A 167 33.57 3.69 20.77
N ASP A 168 34.08 2.46 20.84
CA ASP A 168 34.70 1.84 19.66
C ASP A 168 33.93 0.69 18.98
N GLU A 169 33.18 -0.14 19.70
CA GLU A 169 32.59 -1.35 19.08
C GLU A 169 31.19 -1.11 18.52
N ASN A 170 30.34 -0.36 19.24
CA ASN A 170 28.99 -0.06 18.77
C ASN A 170 29.00 0.86 17.54
N GLN A 171 29.87 1.87 17.54
CA GLN A 171 29.97 2.80 16.43
C GLN A 171 30.47 2.12 15.14
N LYS A 172 31.48 1.24 15.25
CA LYS A 172 31.96 0.43 14.11
C LYS A 172 30.90 -0.52 13.60
N THR A 173 30.10 -1.11 14.49
CA THR A 173 28.99 -1.98 14.11
C THR A 173 27.92 -1.20 13.35
N ILE A 174 27.54 -0.02 13.85
CA ILE A 174 26.57 0.87 13.17
C ILE A 174 27.08 1.26 11.79
N GLU A 175 28.33 1.70 11.67
CA GLU A 175 28.92 2.08 10.38
C GLU A 175 29.00 0.92 9.40
N THR A 176 29.32 -0.29 9.89
CA THR A 176 29.37 -1.51 9.06
C THR A 176 27.97 -1.89 8.58
N LEU A 177 26.98 -1.88 9.46
CA LEU A 177 25.59 -2.18 9.12
C LEU A 177 25.02 -1.14 8.14
N GLN A 178 25.32 0.15 8.35
CA GLN A 178 24.93 1.20 7.43
C GLN A 178 25.56 1.02 6.04
N LYS A 179 26.85 0.67 5.96
CA LYS A 179 27.52 0.34 4.70
C LYS A 179 26.87 -0.85 3.99
N GLN A 180 26.57 -1.93 4.73
CA GLN A 180 25.90 -3.10 4.17
C GLN A 180 24.49 -2.77 3.67
N ILE A 181 23.73 -1.94 4.39
CA ILE A 181 22.41 -1.48 3.91
C ILE A 181 22.55 -0.68 2.62
N ILE A 182 23.53 0.22 2.52
CA ILE A 182 23.76 1.02 1.31
C ILE A 182 24.13 0.12 0.14
N GLU A 183 25.04 -0.85 0.32
CA GLU A 183 25.42 -1.81 -0.72
C GLU A 183 24.24 -2.68 -1.17
N LEU A 184 23.46 -3.19 -0.21
CA LEU A 184 22.26 -3.99 -0.51
C LEU A 184 21.19 -3.18 -1.24
N LYS A 185 20.99 -1.91 -0.88
CA LYS A 185 20.09 -1.00 -1.60
C LYS A 185 20.61 -0.66 -2.99
N LYS A 186 21.92 -0.48 -3.15
CA LYS A 186 22.54 -0.16 -4.45
C LYS A 186 22.37 -1.30 -5.45
N ASN A 187 22.36 -2.55 -5.00
CA ASN A 187 22.26 -3.72 -5.88
C ASN A 187 20.81 -4.15 -6.18
N ARG A 188 19.81 -3.28 -5.95
CA ARG A 188 18.40 -3.61 -6.15
C ARG A 188 17.67 -2.57 -6.99
N PRO A 189 16.67 -3.00 -7.78
CA PRO A 189 15.68 -2.09 -8.34
C PRO A 189 14.86 -1.48 -7.21
N ASP A 190 14.43 -0.24 -7.40
CA ASP A 190 13.52 0.47 -6.50
C ASP A 190 12.43 1.09 -7.38
N ILE A 191 11.24 0.47 -7.37
CA ILE A 191 10.18 0.83 -8.31
C ILE A 191 9.12 1.63 -7.57
N GLN A 192 8.91 2.87 -8.01
CA GLN A 192 7.89 3.75 -7.52
C GLN A 192 6.67 3.72 -8.46
N VAL A 193 5.48 3.73 -7.84
CA VAL A 193 4.20 3.72 -8.54
C VAL A 193 3.41 4.93 -8.09
N ASN A 194 3.11 5.82 -9.01
CA ASN A 194 2.27 6.99 -8.77
C ASN A 194 1.03 6.89 -9.65
N CYS A 195 -0.15 6.99 -9.04
CA CYS A 195 -1.41 6.89 -9.77
C CYS A 195 -2.24 8.16 -9.58
N PHE A 196 -2.92 8.59 -10.64
CA PHE A 196 -3.83 9.74 -10.61
C PHE A 196 -5.00 9.53 -11.57
N LEU A 197 -6.07 10.30 -11.33
CA LEU A 197 -7.24 10.32 -12.19
C LEU A 197 -7.26 11.58 -13.05
N GLU A 198 -7.61 11.38 -14.31
CA GLU A 198 -7.87 12.43 -15.30
C GLU A 198 -9.34 12.40 -15.70
N ASP A 199 -9.89 13.59 -15.99
CA ASP A 199 -11.19 13.72 -16.65
C ASP A 199 -11.12 13.31 -18.13
N ILE A 200 -12.27 13.27 -18.81
CA ILE A 200 -12.35 13.00 -20.25
C ILE A 200 -11.55 13.98 -21.13
N ASN A 201 -11.17 15.14 -20.59
CA ASN A 201 -10.38 16.17 -21.27
C ASN A 201 -8.87 16.07 -20.95
N GLY A 202 -8.44 15.06 -20.19
CA GLY A 202 -7.05 14.86 -19.78
C GLY A 202 -6.58 15.81 -18.67
N ARG A 203 -7.50 16.39 -17.89
CA ARG A 203 -7.17 17.24 -16.73
C ARG A 203 -7.14 16.41 -15.46
N LEU A 204 -6.04 16.56 -14.71
CA LEU A 204 -5.91 16.02 -13.37
C LEU A 204 -7.05 16.50 -12.49
N THR A 205 -7.75 15.55 -11.87
CA THR A 205 -8.91 15.85 -11.01
C THR A 205 -8.77 15.10 -9.71
N GLU A 206 -8.67 15.83 -8.60
CA GLU A 206 -8.58 15.23 -7.26
C GLU A 206 -9.92 14.62 -6.80
N LYS A 207 -11.04 15.18 -7.29
CA LYS A 207 -12.42 14.74 -6.97
C LYS A 207 -13.29 14.74 -8.22
N PRO A 208 -13.26 13.68 -9.04
CA PRO A 208 -14.12 13.59 -10.20
C PRO A 208 -15.58 13.42 -9.76
N VAL A 209 -16.48 14.09 -10.50
CA VAL A 209 -17.93 14.03 -10.28
C VAL A 209 -18.51 12.93 -11.16
N VAL A 210 -19.14 11.94 -10.54
CA VAL A 210 -19.79 10.78 -11.17
C VAL A 210 -21.30 10.99 -11.17
N LYS A 211 -21.94 10.82 -12.33
CA LYS A 211 -23.38 11.05 -12.51
C LYS A 211 -24.18 9.77 -12.35
N LEU A 212 -25.11 9.76 -11.41
CA LEU A 212 -26.00 8.62 -11.15
C LEU A 212 -27.31 8.79 -11.93
N PHE A 213 -27.47 8.01 -13.00
CA PHE A 213 -28.66 7.88 -13.84
C PHE A 213 -29.48 6.64 -13.46
N PRO A 214 -30.57 6.73 -12.66
CA PRO A 214 -31.36 5.57 -12.31
C PRO A 214 -32.04 4.93 -13.54
N PRO A 215 -32.29 3.61 -13.55
CA PRO A 215 -33.07 2.99 -14.62
C PRO A 215 -34.48 3.59 -14.68
N LEU A 216 -35.04 3.69 -15.89
CA LEU A 216 -36.44 4.10 -16.06
C LEU A 216 -37.36 3.07 -15.41
N THR A 217 -38.41 3.55 -14.75
CA THR A 217 -39.48 2.69 -14.25
C THR A 217 -40.31 2.13 -15.43
N PRO A 218 -41.03 1.01 -15.23
CA PRO A 218 -41.93 0.47 -16.25
C PRO A 218 -42.96 1.51 -16.72
N GLU A 219 -43.51 2.30 -15.80
CA GLU A 219 -44.49 3.34 -16.09
C GLU A 219 -43.91 4.45 -16.98
N GLU A 220 -42.69 4.90 -16.69
CA GLU A 220 -41.99 5.90 -17.52
C GLU A 220 -41.64 5.36 -18.90
N THR A 221 -41.24 4.09 -18.97
CA THR A 221 -40.94 3.40 -20.24
C THR A 221 -42.21 3.32 -21.11
N ASP A 222 -43.34 2.91 -20.53
CA ASP A 222 -44.63 2.86 -21.21
C ASP A 222 -45.11 4.25 -21.65
N TYR A 223 -44.91 5.27 -20.80
CA TYR A 223 -45.20 6.65 -21.15
C TYR A 223 -44.44 7.09 -22.42
N PHE A 224 -43.13 6.84 -22.50
CA PHE A 224 -42.33 7.20 -23.67
C PHE A 224 -42.72 6.41 -24.92
N ILE A 225 -43.02 5.12 -24.78
CA ILE A 225 -43.49 4.29 -25.90
C ILE A 225 -44.82 4.80 -26.44
N ASN A 226 -45.77 5.13 -25.57
CA ASN A 226 -47.07 5.66 -25.97
C ASN A 226 -46.93 7.06 -26.61
N LYS A 227 -46.02 7.90 -26.11
CA LYS A 227 -45.68 9.19 -26.72
C LYS A 227 -45.04 9.02 -28.11
N LEU A 228 -44.21 8.00 -28.32
CA LEU A 228 -43.63 7.69 -29.63
C LEU A 228 -44.65 7.07 -30.59
N LYS A 229 -45.53 6.18 -30.13
CA LYS A 229 -46.64 5.63 -30.92
C LYS A 229 -47.61 6.71 -31.40
N SER A 230 -47.87 7.75 -30.59
CA SER A 230 -48.73 8.86 -31.01
C SER A 230 -48.04 9.79 -32.03
N LYS A 231 -46.72 9.98 -31.92
CA LYS A 231 -45.94 10.74 -32.92
C LYS A 231 -45.68 9.97 -34.22
N PHE A 232 -45.51 8.65 -34.14
CA PHE A 232 -45.30 7.74 -35.28
C PHE A 232 -46.39 6.65 -35.29
N PRO A 233 -47.64 7.00 -35.64
CA PRO A 233 -48.73 6.06 -35.66
C PRO A 233 -48.51 4.99 -36.72
N LEU A 234 -48.94 3.76 -36.43
CA LEU A 234 -48.99 2.69 -37.41
C LEU A 234 -49.90 3.11 -38.57
N LYS A 235 -49.33 3.23 -39.76
CA LYS A 235 -50.12 3.45 -40.97
C LYS A 235 -50.77 2.11 -41.34
N ILE A 236 -52.09 2.06 -41.29
CA ILE A 236 -52.89 0.87 -41.64
C ILE A 236 -53.63 1.09 -42.97
N ASP A 237 -53.91 2.36 -43.29
CA ASP A 237 -54.57 2.73 -44.54
C ASP A 237 -53.54 2.95 -45.66
N PHE A 238 -53.40 1.94 -46.51
CA PHE A 238 -52.62 1.97 -47.74
C PHE A 238 -53.52 1.99 -48.99
N SER A 239 -54.79 2.38 -48.84
CA SER A 239 -55.80 2.30 -49.91
C SER A 239 -55.44 3.11 -51.16
N GLU A 240 -54.75 4.25 -51.01
CA GLU A 240 -54.26 5.05 -52.15
C GLU A 240 -53.11 4.36 -52.90
N GLU A 241 -52.19 3.72 -52.18
CA GLU A 241 -51.00 3.07 -52.77
C GLU A 241 -51.35 1.74 -53.46
N LEU A 242 -52.32 1.01 -52.92
CA LEU A 242 -52.89 -0.18 -53.53
C LEU A 242 -53.75 0.16 -54.78
N ASN A 243 -54.50 1.27 -54.75
CA ASN A 243 -55.28 1.73 -55.91
C ASN A 243 -54.40 2.12 -57.12
N ILE A 244 -53.19 2.65 -56.88
CA ILE A 244 -52.23 2.95 -57.95
C ILE A 244 -51.66 1.65 -58.55
N ALA A 245 -51.46 0.61 -57.73
CA ALA A 245 -51.07 -0.73 -58.19
C ALA A 245 -52.08 -1.34 -59.16
N GLU A 246 -53.36 -1.28 -58.79
CA GLU A 246 -54.46 -1.89 -59.54
C GLU A 246 -54.74 -1.17 -60.87
N LYS A 247 -54.54 0.16 -60.93
CA LYS A 247 -54.71 0.94 -62.17
C LYS A 247 -53.65 0.66 -63.24
N LEU A 248 -52.45 0.18 -62.85
CA LEU A 248 -51.36 -0.17 -63.78
C LEU A 248 -51.50 -1.58 -64.39
N TYR A 249 -52.42 -2.41 -63.87
CA TYR A 249 -52.63 -3.80 -64.30
C TYR A 249 -53.77 -3.99 -65.33
N LYS A 250 -54.13 -2.96 -66.11
CA LYS A 250 -55.01 -3.12 -67.27
C LYS A 250 -54.17 -3.20 -68.56
N PRO A 251 -54.09 -4.36 -69.23
CA PRO A 251 -53.35 -4.47 -70.48
C PRO A 251 -54.19 -3.89 -71.62
N ASN A 252 -54.05 -2.59 -71.89
CA ASN A 252 -54.54 -2.03 -73.13
C ASN A 252 -53.41 -1.99 -74.15
N HIS A 253 -53.54 -2.86 -75.15
CA HIS A 253 -52.77 -2.86 -76.38
C HIS A 253 -52.74 -1.47 -77.01
N ALA A 254 -51.54 -0.94 -77.27
CA ALA A 254 -51.09 -0.38 -78.56
C ALA A 254 -50.12 0.82 -78.43
N ARG A 255 -49.04 0.73 -79.22
CA ARG A 255 -48.17 1.79 -79.76
C ARG A 255 -47.18 2.48 -78.80
N PHE A 256 -45.94 2.03 -78.93
CA PHE A 256 -44.70 2.69 -78.53
C PHE A 256 -44.63 4.14 -79.06
N HIS A 257 -44.72 5.11 -78.15
CA HIS A 257 -44.22 6.47 -78.35
C HIS A 257 -43.06 6.71 -77.38
N PHE A 258 -41.91 7.06 -77.94
CA PHE A 258 -40.60 7.18 -77.27
C PHE A 258 -40.41 8.51 -76.49
N ASP A 259 -41.50 9.18 -76.07
CA ASP A 259 -41.48 10.46 -75.33
C ASP A 259 -42.12 10.40 -73.92
N PHE A 260 -42.37 9.19 -73.40
CA PHE A 260 -42.83 9.00 -72.02
C PHE A 260 -41.74 8.37 -71.15
N ILE A 261 -40.72 9.14 -70.76
CA ILE A 261 -40.06 8.92 -69.47
C ILE A 261 -40.99 9.51 -68.40
N GLN A 262 -42.20 8.96 -68.28
CA GLN A 262 -43.06 9.20 -67.13
C GLN A 262 -42.68 8.23 -66.03
N GLN A 263 -42.51 8.80 -64.85
CA GLN A 263 -42.09 8.15 -63.63
C GLN A 263 -43.03 6.97 -63.34
N MET A 264 -42.55 5.73 -63.49
CA MET A 264 -43.34 4.56 -63.13
C MET A 264 -43.41 4.49 -61.60
N HIS A 265 -44.61 4.69 -61.05
CA HIS A 265 -44.89 4.49 -59.63
C HIS A 265 -45.06 2.98 -59.39
N VAL A 266 -44.04 2.34 -58.83
CA VAL A 266 -44.15 0.93 -58.43
C VAL A 266 -44.91 0.89 -57.11
N ALA A 267 -46.15 0.43 -57.16
CA ALA A 267 -46.93 0.18 -55.96
C ALA A 267 -46.38 -1.03 -55.19
N GLN A 268 -46.43 -0.96 -53.86
CA GLN A 268 -45.83 -1.97 -52.99
C GLN A 268 -46.72 -3.23 -52.95
N THR A 269 -46.11 -4.40 -52.81
CA THR A 269 -46.81 -5.69 -52.69
C THR A 269 -47.53 -5.80 -51.34
N LYS A 270 -48.68 -6.50 -51.32
CA LYS A 270 -49.42 -6.81 -50.07
C LYS A 270 -48.50 -7.43 -49.02
N GLU A 271 -47.58 -8.30 -49.44
CA GLU A 271 -46.56 -8.92 -48.60
C GLU A 271 -45.65 -7.92 -47.86
N ARG A 272 -45.28 -6.80 -48.50
CA ARG A 272 -44.44 -5.77 -47.85
C ARG A 272 -45.23 -4.93 -46.85
N ILE A 273 -46.51 -4.70 -47.11
CA ILE A 273 -47.45 -4.05 -46.18
C ILE A 273 -47.69 -4.96 -44.96
N ASP A 274 -47.94 -6.25 -45.20
CA ASP A 274 -48.12 -7.25 -44.15
C ASP A 274 -46.85 -7.43 -43.32
N ASN A 275 -45.66 -7.41 -43.94
CA ASN A 275 -44.39 -7.45 -43.22
C ASN A 275 -44.17 -6.18 -42.37
N TYR A 276 -44.52 -5.01 -42.89
CA TYR A 276 -44.42 -3.77 -42.12
C TYR A 276 -45.33 -3.77 -40.88
N ILE A 277 -46.59 -4.20 -41.05
CA ILE A 277 -47.61 -4.21 -39.98
C ILE A 277 -47.31 -5.29 -38.93
N ASN A 278 -46.98 -6.51 -39.37
CA ASN A 278 -46.89 -7.66 -38.47
C ASN A 278 -45.47 -7.96 -37.97
N VAL A 279 -44.44 -7.43 -38.63
CA VAL A 279 -43.03 -7.74 -38.32
C VAL A 279 -42.25 -6.47 -38.00
N ASP A 280 -42.10 -5.54 -38.96
CA ASP A 280 -41.15 -4.42 -38.81
C ASP A 280 -41.57 -3.44 -37.72
N TYR A 281 -42.86 -3.08 -37.61
CA TYR A 281 -43.35 -2.16 -36.60
C TYR A 281 -43.35 -2.76 -35.19
N PRO A 282 -43.85 -3.99 -34.94
CA PRO A 282 -43.70 -4.66 -33.64
C PRO A 282 -42.24 -4.85 -33.23
N GLU A 283 -41.36 -5.25 -34.15
CA GLU A 283 -39.93 -5.43 -33.87
C GLU A 283 -39.26 -4.10 -33.50
N TRP A 284 -39.67 -2.99 -34.12
CA TRP A 284 -39.22 -1.66 -33.73
C TRP A 284 -39.64 -1.28 -32.30
N ILE A 285 -40.88 -1.59 -31.90
CA ILE A 285 -41.35 -1.38 -30.52
C ILE A 285 -40.56 -2.23 -29.53
N GLU A 286 -40.23 -3.49 -29.87
CA GLU A 286 -39.35 -4.32 -29.03
C GLU A 286 -37.93 -3.75 -28.93
N LYS A 287 -37.36 -3.28 -30.05
CA LYS A 287 -36.06 -2.62 -30.08
C LYS A 287 -36.05 -1.35 -29.22
N LEU A 288 -37.13 -0.56 -29.26
CA LEU A 288 -37.31 0.61 -28.40
C LEU A 288 -37.38 0.26 -26.92
N ASN A 289 -38.13 -0.77 -26.55
CA ASN A 289 -38.19 -1.27 -25.17
C ASN A 289 -36.80 -1.68 -24.67
N LYS A 290 -36.09 -2.50 -25.46
CA LYS A 290 -34.73 -2.93 -25.14
C LYS A 290 -33.78 -1.73 -25.02
N TRP A 291 -33.92 -0.74 -25.88
CA TRP A 291 -33.12 0.48 -25.82
C TRP A 291 -33.41 1.32 -24.57
N LEU A 292 -34.68 1.63 -24.28
CA LEU A 292 -35.07 2.37 -23.07
C LEU A 292 -34.62 1.65 -21.79
N SER A 293 -34.75 0.32 -21.73
CA SER A 293 -34.29 -0.46 -20.58
C SER A 293 -32.78 -0.38 -20.36
N LYS A 294 -31.99 -0.10 -21.41
CA LYS A 294 -30.52 -0.06 -21.35
C LYS A 294 -29.94 1.35 -21.41
N ILE A 295 -30.77 2.38 -21.57
CA ILE A 295 -30.28 3.74 -21.81
C ILE A 295 -29.47 4.29 -20.63
N HIS A 296 -29.85 3.94 -19.40
CA HIS A 296 -29.12 4.31 -18.19
C HIS A 296 -27.67 3.79 -18.20
N PHE A 297 -27.43 2.55 -18.68
CA PHE A 297 -26.08 2.03 -18.89
C PHE A 297 -25.30 2.87 -19.89
N HIS A 298 -25.91 3.20 -21.05
CA HIS A 298 -25.25 4.03 -22.06
C HIS A 298 -24.90 5.44 -21.53
N LEU A 299 -25.73 6.01 -20.67
CA LEU A 299 -25.45 7.27 -19.99
C LEU A 299 -24.29 7.14 -19.00
N TYR A 300 -24.18 6.03 -18.26
CA TYR A 300 -23.02 5.76 -17.41
C TYR A 300 -21.73 5.69 -18.23
N TYR A 301 -21.68 4.93 -19.32
CA TYR A 301 -20.49 4.85 -20.16
C TYR A 301 -20.07 6.23 -20.69
N LYS A 302 -21.03 7.04 -21.12
CA LYS A 302 -20.73 8.37 -21.67
C LYS A 302 -20.24 9.36 -20.61
N HIS A 303 -20.80 9.34 -19.41
CA HIS A 303 -20.59 10.39 -18.41
C HIS A 303 -19.71 9.97 -17.22
N ASN A 304 -19.50 8.67 -17.00
CA ASN A 304 -18.77 8.11 -15.86
C ASN A 304 -17.54 7.30 -16.28
N THR A 305 -17.01 7.55 -17.47
CA THR A 305 -15.70 7.03 -17.86
C THR A 305 -14.64 8.00 -17.36
N LEU A 306 -13.75 7.51 -16.50
CA LEU A 306 -12.59 8.27 -15.99
C LEU A 306 -11.31 7.65 -16.51
N ARG A 307 -10.23 8.44 -16.60
CA ARG A 307 -8.94 7.92 -17.02
C ARG A 307 -8.01 7.76 -15.84
N LEU A 308 -7.65 6.52 -15.51
CA LEU A 308 -6.61 6.21 -14.56
C LEU A 308 -5.26 6.24 -15.26
N VAL A 309 -4.34 7.05 -14.76
CA VAL A 309 -2.95 7.07 -15.21
C VAL A 309 -2.06 6.49 -14.13
N VAL A 310 -1.24 5.52 -14.52
CA VAL A 310 -0.28 4.82 -13.67
C VAL A 310 1.12 5.13 -14.18
N ASN A 311 1.88 5.85 -13.38
CA ASN A 311 3.28 6.18 -13.64
C ASN A 311 4.18 5.21 -12.88
N LEU A 312 5.09 4.59 -13.63
CA LEU A 312 6.06 3.63 -13.13
C LEU A 312 7.47 4.18 -13.36
N GLU A 313 8.28 4.20 -12.31
CA GLU A 313 9.67 4.65 -12.37
C GLU A 313 10.56 3.72 -11.56
N ASN A 314 11.74 3.38 -12.07
CA ASN A 314 12.74 2.64 -11.31
C ASN A 314 13.86 3.60 -10.91
N THR A 315 13.78 4.08 -9.66
CA THR A 315 14.74 4.96 -9.00
C THR A 315 15.94 4.20 -8.42
N GLY A 316 15.95 2.88 -8.56
CA GLY A 316 17.06 2.02 -8.14
C GLY A 316 18.30 2.19 -9.01
N ASN A 317 19.34 1.40 -8.75
CA ASN A 317 20.58 1.43 -9.56
C ASN A 317 20.76 0.19 -10.45
N VAL A 318 19.75 -0.68 -10.49
CA VAL A 318 19.74 -1.92 -11.29
C VAL A 318 18.38 -2.03 -11.98
N PHE A 319 18.37 -2.56 -13.21
CA PHE A 319 17.11 -2.85 -13.91
C PHE A 319 16.33 -3.96 -13.17
N ALA A 320 14.99 -3.93 -13.23
CA ALA A 320 14.18 -5.03 -12.73
C ALA A 320 14.06 -6.11 -13.81
N ASP A 321 14.41 -7.35 -13.44
CA ASP A 321 14.42 -8.51 -14.33
C ASP A 321 13.07 -9.22 -14.28
N ASP A 322 12.48 -9.54 -15.44
CA ASP A 322 11.15 -10.17 -15.57
C ASP A 322 10.08 -9.50 -14.68
N LEU A 323 9.95 -8.18 -14.84
CA LEU A 323 8.97 -7.40 -14.10
C LEU A 323 7.55 -7.82 -14.51
N ARG A 324 6.73 -8.17 -13.52
CA ARG A 324 5.29 -8.34 -13.65
C ARG A 324 4.58 -7.29 -12.80
N LEU A 325 3.67 -6.55 -13.44
CA LEU A 325 2.78 -5.59 -12.80
C LEU A 325 1.36 -6.12 -12.88
N GLU A 326 0.72 -6.20 -11.72
CA GLU A 326 -0.69 -6.50 -11.58
C GLU A 326 -1.40 -5.24 -11.08
N LEU A 327 -2.44 -4.82 -11.81
CA LEU A 327 -3.34 -3.75 -11.42
C LEU A 327 -4.72 -4.35 -11.17
N SER A 328 -5.37 -3.96 -10.09
CA SER A 328 -6.74 -4.38 -9.78
C SER A 328 -7.56 -3.21 -9.28
N LEU A 329 -8.79 -3.11 -9.76
CA LEU A 329 -9.80 -2.18 -9.27
C LEU A 329 -10.66 -2.90 -8.23
N LEU A 330 -11.00 -2.19 -7.16
CA LEU A 330 -11.86 -2.71 -6.10
C LEU A 330 -13.24 -2.07 -6.18
N ASN A 331 -14.18 -2.57 -5.38
CA ASN A 331 -15.54 -2.04 -5.26
C ASN A 331 -16.35 -2.12 -6.57
N GLY A 332 -16.10 -3.12 -7.43
CA GLY A 332 -16.88 -3.33 -8.66
C GLY A 332 -16.59 -2.33 -9.77
N CYS A 333 -15.50 -1.57 -9.69
CA CYS A 333 -15.00 -0.77 -10.81
C CYS A 333 -14.28 -1.67 -11.83
N GLU A 334 -14.39 -1.33 -13.12
CA GLU A 334 -13.87 -2.17 -14.20
C GLU A 334 -13.02 -1.34 -15.18
N PHE A 335 -11.98 -1.96 -15.75
CA PHE A 335 -11.20 -1.40 -16.84
C PHE A 335 -11.93 -1.58 -18.17
N ILE A 336 -11.96 -0.50 -18.98
CA ILE A 336 -12.56 -0.49 -20.30
C ILE A 336 -11.49 -0.79 -21.35
N PRO A 337 -11.65 -1.86 -22.15
CA PRO A 337 -10.73 -2.16 -23.23
C PRO A 337 -10.82 -1.12 -24.35
N LYS A 338 -9.70 -0.83 -25.02
CA LYS A 338 -9.64 0.17 -26.09
C LYS A 338 -10.58 -0.13 -27.26
N SER A 339 -10.81 -1.41 -27.54
CA SER A 339 -11.76 -1.88 -28.57
C SER A 339 -13.21 -1.45 -28.29
N PHE A 340 -13.60 -1.31 -27.02
CA PHE A 340 -14.94 -0.86 -26.64
C PHE A 340 -15.12 0.65 -26.88
N LEU A 341 -14.05 1.44 -26.86
CA LEU A 341 -14.11 2.87 -27.13
C LEU A 341 -14.18 3.19 -28.63
N GLU A 342 -13.74 2.26 -29.48
CA GLU A 342 -13.87 2.37 -30.95
C GLU A 342 -15.31 2.12 -31.42
N TYR A 343 -16.16 1.50 -30.60
CA TYR A 343 -17.60 1.53 -30.79
C TYR A 343 -18.10 2.94 -30.49
N ASP A 344 -18.48 3.68 -31.53
CA ASP A 344 -19.00 5.04 -31.41
C ASP A 344 -20.25 5.06 -30.50
N TYR A 345 -20.06 5.44 -29.23
CA TYR A 345 -21.14 5.52 -28.22
C TYR A 345 -22.29 6.43 -28.65
N ASN A 346 -22.05 7.34 -29.60
CA ASN A 346 -23.10 8.16 -30.19
C ASN A 346 -24.11 7.32 -30.99
N ILE A 347 -23.69 6.18 -31.55
CA ILE A 347 -24.57 5.22 -32.23
C ILE A 347 -25.48 4.52 -31.21
N ALA A 348 -24.96 4.17 -30.02
CA ALA A 348 -25.75 3.49 -28.97
C ALA A 348 -26.78 4.40 -28.28
N LEU A 349 -26.49 5.70 -28.15
CA LEU A 349 -27.44 6.71 -27.67
C LEU A 349 -28.46 7.15 -28.73
N SER A 350 -28.30 6.72 -29.98
CA SER A 350 -29.26 7.01 -31.04
C SER A 350 -30.49 6.12 -30.89
N MET A 351 -31.68 6.74 -30.87
CA MET A 351 -32.94 6.01 -30.81
C MET A 351 -33.09 5.11 -32.05
N PRO A 352 -33.58 3.86 -31.89
CA PRO A 352 -33.97 3.00 -33.02
C PRO A 352 -34.87 3.75 -34.01
N LYS A 353 -34.44 3.80 -35.27
CA LYS A 353 -35.18 4.48 -36.34
C LYS A 353 -36.51 3.78 -36.57
N CYS A 354 -37.59 4.56 -36.64
CA CYS A 354 -38.90 4.06 -37.02
C CYS A 354 -38.80 3.44 -38.43
N PRO A 355 -39.37 2.24 -38.65
CA PRO A 355 -39.46 1.69 -40.00
C PRO A 355 -40.27 2.66 -40.86
N ASN A 356 -39.75 3.00 -42.03
CA ASN A 356 -40.47 3.85 -42.96
C ASN A 356 -41.70 3.08 -43.45
N PRO A 357 -42.90 3.68 -43.42
CA PRO A 357 -44.06 3.03 -44.02
C PRO A 357 -43.74 2.74 -45.49
N PRO A 358 -44.13 1.56 -46.01
CA PRO A 358 -43.99 1.28 -47.42
C PRO A 358 -44.69 2.42 -48.17
N SER A 359 -43.94 3.08 -49.05
CA SER A 359 -44.44 4.14 -49.91
C SER A 359 -43.98 3.83 -51.34
N GLY A 360 -44.80 4.14 -52.32
CA GLY A 360 -44.44 3.92 -53.72
C GLY A 360 -43.22 4.76 -54.09
N ARG A 361 -42.29 4.18 -54.86
CA ARG A 361 -41.13 4.90 -55.38
C ARG A 361 -41.38 5.28 -56.83
N TYR A 362 -41.06 6.54 -57.16
CA TYR A 362 -40.82 6.95 -58.54
C TYR A 362 -39.37 6.61 -58.88
N THR A 363 -39.17 5.57 -59.68
CA THR A 363 -37.82 5.23 -60.16
C THR A 363 -37.48 6.10 -61.36
N LYS A 364 -36.35 6.80 -61.31
CA LYS A 364 -35.73 7.35 -62.53
C LYS A 364 -34.84 6.27 -63.14
N SER A 365 -35.07 5.98 -64.41
CA SER A 365 -34.21 5.22 -65.34
C SER A 365 -33.92 3.73 -64.99
N PRO A 366 -34.11 2.79 -65.93
CA PRO A 366 -33.71 1.38 -65.79
C PRO A 366 -32.18 1.13 -65.70
N LEU A 367 -31.34 2.16 -65.70
CA LEU A 367 -29.87 2.05 -65.77
C LEU A 367 -29.14 1.97 -64.41
N GLU A 368 -29.85 2.03 -63.28
CA GLU A 368 -29.23 1.83 -61.95
C GLU A 368 -29.15 0.35 -61.51
N PHE A 369 -29.52 -0.60 -62.38
CA PHE A 369 -29.42 -2.04 -62.11
C PHE A 369 -28.08 -2.69 -62.53
N LEU A 370 -27.09 -1.90 -62.95
CA LEU A 370 -25.75 -2.37 -63.30
C LEU A 370 -24.68 -1.56 -62.55
N ASN A 371 -24.63 -1.70 -61.23
CA ASN A 371 -23.42 -1.46 -60.46
C ASN A 371 -23.48 -2.22 -59.12
N SER A 372 -23.35 -3.53 -59.23
CA SER A 372 -22.90 -4.36 -58.12
C SER A 372 -22.07 -5.49 -58.69
N SER A 373 -20.97 -5.83 -58.00
CA SER A 373 -20.00 -6.89 -58.32
C SER A 373 -18.69 -6.43 -58.97
N TYR A 374 -17.81 -5.83 -58.17
CA TYR A 374 -16.38 -6.12 -58.27
C TYR A 374 -15.97 -6.93 -57.02
N PRO A 375 -15.50 -8.17 -57.15
CA PRO A 375 -14.83 -8.83 -56.04
C PRO A 375 -13.47 -8.16 -55.85
N THR A 376 -13.28 -7.53 -54.69
CA THR A 376 -11.97 -7.11 -54.23
C THR A 376 -11.07 -8.33 -54.11
N LEU A 377 -9.90 -8.25 -54.76
CA LEU A 377 -8.86 -9.27 -54.70
C LEU A 377 -8.46 -9.50 -53.24
N TYR A 378 -8.52 -10.77 -52.83
CA TYR A 378 -7.94 -11.23 -51.58
C TYR A 378 -6.44 -10.94 -51.58
N ASN A 379 -6.01 -10.00 -50.74
CA ASN A 379 -4.63 -9.97 -50.28
C ASN A 379 -4.42 -11.14 -49.32
N PHE A 380 -3.52 -12.06 -49.68
CA PHE A 380 -3.00 -13.04 -48.75
C PHE A 380 -2.32 -12.31 -47.58
N PRO A 381 -2.63 -12.64 -46.31
CA PRO A 381 -1.84 -12.13 -45.21
C PRO A 381 -0.45 -12.74 -45.32
N SER A 382 0.57 -11.89 -45.47
CA SER A 382 1.92 -12.28 -45.05
C SER A 382 1.82 -12.71 -43.60
N LYS A 383 2.36 -13.88 -43.26
CA LYS A 383 2.53 -14.26 -41.85
C LYS A 383 3.25 -13.09 -41.18
N PRO A 384 2.63 -12.36 -40.23
CA PRO A 384 3.38 -11.35 -39.51
C PRO A 384 4.53 -12.10 -38.84
N GLN A 385 5.76 -11.69 -39.11
CA GLN A 385 6.84 -12.08 -38.22
C GLN A 385 6.41 -11.64 -36.83
N PRO A 386 6.54 -12.49 -35.80
CA PRO A 386 6.20 -12.09 -34.44
C PRO A 386 6.91 -10.76 -34.17
N PRO A 387 6.18 -9.70 -33.77
CA PRO A 387 6.76 -8.39 -33.61
C PRO A 387 7.94 -8.52 -32.66
N TYR A 388 9.08 -7.95 -33.03
CA TYR A 388 10.26 -7.89 -32.17
C TYR A 388 9.84 -7.32 -30.81
N ARG A 389 9.80 -8.20 -29.80
CA ARG A 389 9.42 -7.85 -28.43
C ARG A 389 10.58 -7.04 -27.85
N ASN A 390 10.35 -5.74 -27.69
CA ASN A 390 11.33 -4.86 -27.07
C ASN A 390 11.36 -5.18 -25.58
N LYS A 391 12.46 -5.76 -25.12
CA LYS A 391 12.68 -6.17 -23.72
C LYS A 391 12.40 -5.08 -22.69
N HIS A 392 12.46 -3.80 -23.07
CA HIS A 392 12.24 -2.67 -22.16
C HIS A 392 10.82 -2.11 -22.20
N LYS A 393 9.88 -2.68 -22.94
CA LYS A 393 8.48 -2.23 -22.97
C LYS A 393 7.59 -3.13 -22.11
N LEU A 394 6.53 -2.54 -21.57
CA LEU A 394 5.47 -3.26 -20.88
C LEU A 394 4.49 -3.81 -21.93
N TYR A 395 4.16 -5.10 -21.79
CA TYR A 395 3.21 -5.80 -22.63
C TYR A 395 2.12 -6.42 -21.77
N TYR A 396 0.89 -6.40 -22.26
CA TYR A 396 -0.18 -7.18 -21.64
C TYR A 396 0.18 -8.66 -21.64
N GLU A 397 -0.10 -9.33 -20.53
CA GLU A 397 0.11 -10.78 -20.41
C GLU A 397 -0.93 -11.57 -21.19
N TYR A 398 -2.16 -11.06 -21.29
CA TYR A 398 -3.28 -11.61 -22.05
C TYR A 398 -4.02 -10.49 -22.77
N LYS A 399 -4.85 -10.84 -23.75
CA LYS A 399 -5.66 -9.85 -24.45
C LYS A 399 -6.76 -9.33 -23.52
N HIS A 400 -6.79 -8.02 -23.34
CA HIS A 400 -7.85 -7.31 -22.63
C HIS A 400 -8.94 -6.95 -23.65
N ASP A 401 -9.84 -7.91 -23.90
CA ASP A 401 -10.91 -7.80 -24.89
C ASP A 401 -12.30 -7.57 -24.25
N ASP A 402 -12.44 -7.80 -22.94
CA ASP A 402 -13.68 -7.63 -22.16
C ASP A 402 -13.47 -6.66 -20.98
N LEU A 403 -14.58 -6.27 -20.31
CA LEU A 403 -14.52 -5.52 -19.05
C LEU A 403 -13.94 -6.40 -17.95
N GLU A 404 -12.86 -5.92 -17.32
CA GLU A 404 -12.12 -6.68 -16.32
C GLU A 404 -11.77 -5.81 -15.13
N ASP A 405 -11.82 -6.36 -13.92
CA ASP A 405 -11.38 -5.70 -12.69
C ASP A 405 -9.86 -5.77 -12.49
N LYS A 406 -9.15 -6.56 -13.31
CA LYS A 406 -7.72 -6.83 -13.17
C LYS A 406 -7.01 -6.76 -14.53
N LEU A 407 -5.82 -6.18 -14.54
CA LEU A 407 -4.90 -6.14 -15.68
C LEU A 407 -3.52 -6.66 -15.26
N MET A 408 -2.86 -7.41 -16.14
CA MET A 408 -1.49 -7.88 -15.91
C MET A 408 -0.55 -7.50 -17.05
N PHE A 409 0.63 -7.00 -16.69
CA PHE A 409 1.68 -6.58 -17.60
C PHE A 409 2.99 -7.29 -17.29
N THR A 410 3.78 -7.54 -18.32
CA THR A 410 5.13 -8.10 -18.23
C THR A 410 6.14 -7.21 -18.95
N CYS A 411 7.35 -7.10 -18.42
CA CYS A 411 8.48 -6.40 -19.01
C CYS A 411 9.76 -7.15 -18.66
N ASP A 412 10.50 -7.59 -19.67
CA ASP A 412 11.66 -8.45 -19.50
C ASP A 412 12.79 -7.70 -18.75
N GLU A 413 13.04 -6.43 -19.09
CA GLU A 413 14.08 -5.60 -18.47
C GLU A 413 13.59 -4.16 -18.24
N PHE A 414 13.11 -3.87 -17.02
CA PHE A 414 12.66 -2.53 -16.65
C PHE A 414 13.83 -1.65 -16.18
N ARG A 415 14.33 -0.80 -17.09
CA ARG A 415 15.52 0.03 -16.89
C ARG A 415 15.39 0.96 -15.68
N HIS A 416 16.50 1.11 -14.97
CA HIS A 416 16.69 2.10 -13.91
C HIS A 416 17.07 3.46 -14.51
N HIS A 417 16.73 4.56 -13.83
CA HIS A 417 16.97 5.95 -14.29
C HIS A 417 16.51 6.24 -15.72
N ALA A 418 15.53 5.48 -16.21
CA ALA A 418 14.86 5.74 -17.47
C ALA A 418 13.66 6.67 -17.24
N GLU A 419 13.17 7.30 -18.31
CA GLU A 419 11.96 8.13 -18.25
C GLU A 419 10.79 7.37 -17.64
N THR A 420 10.00 8.08 -16.82
CA THR A 420 8.78 7.57 -16.20
C THR A 420 7.87 6.97 -17.27
N LYS A 421 7.48 5.70 -17.09
CA LYS A 421 6.53 5.05 -17.99
C LYS A 421 5.12 5.31 -17.52
N SER A 422 4.37 6.08 -18.29
CA SER A 422 2.95 6.34 -18.06
C SER A 422 2.09 5.35 -18.82
N LEU A 423 1.20 4.67 -18.11
CA LEU A 423 0.14 3.84 -18.67
C LEU A 423 -1.20 4.50 -18.36
N SER A 424 -2.07 4.65 -19.36
CA SER A 424 -3.41 5.20 -19.17
C SER A 424 -4.47 4.16 -19.50
N PHE A 425 -5.47 4.09 -18.63
CA PHE A 425 -6.59 3.16 -18.70
C PHE A 425 -7.89 3.91 -18.48
N ASP A 426 -8.90 3.62 -19.28
CA ASP A 426 -10.23 4.14 -19.04
C ASP A 426 -10.95 3.19 -18.06
N VAL A 427 -11.60 3.76 -17.05
CA VAL A 427 -12.21 3.06 -15.92
C VAL A 427 -13.69 3.40 -15.89
N LEU A 428 -14.52 2.36 -15.77
CA LEU A 428 -15.96 2.48 -15.64
C LEU A 428 -16.37 2.37 -14.17
N LEU A 429 -17.19 3.31 -13.73
CA LEU A 429 -17.93 3.21 -12.48
C LEU A 429 -19.38 2.78 -12.75
N PRO A 430 -19.83 1.63 -12.22
CA PRO A 430 -21.21 1.22 -12.37
C PRO A 430 -22.14 2.16 -11.58
N GLY A 431 -22.87 3.06 -12.25
CA GLY A 431 -23.65 4.12 -11.60
C GLY A 431 -24.90 3.69 -10.82
N ILE A 432 -24.94 2.44 -10.36
CA ILE A 432 -26.01 1.86 -9.53
C ILE A 432 -25.72 2.08 -8.03
N TYR A 433 -24.45 2.31 -7.67
CA TYR A 433 -24.02 2.43 -6.28
C TYR A 433 -23.53 3.85 -5.96
N ASP A 434 -23.77 4.28 -4.73
CA ASP A 434 -23.21 5.51 -4.18
C ASP A 434 -21.77 5.22 -3.76
N TYR A 435 -20.82 5.49 -4.65
CA TYR A 435 -19.41 5.32 -4.37
C TYR A 435 -18.85 6.60 -3.77
N SER A 436 -18.12 6.47 -2.66
CA SER A 436 -17.33 7.57 -2.09
C SER A 436 -15.90 7.59 -2.59
N GLU A 437 -15.40 6.46 -3.12
CA GLU A 437 -14.01 6.31 -3.54
C GLU A 437 -13.80 5.23 -4.61
N ILE A 438 -12.78 5.43 -5.45
CA ILE A 438 -12.21 4.41 -6.33
C ILE A 438 -10.92 3.90 -5.69
N LYS A 439 -10.79 2.59 -5.56
CA LYS A 439 -9.59 1.96 -5.01
C LYS A 439 -8.88 1.14 -6.08
N GLN A 440 -7.61 1.46 -6.28
CA GLN A 440 -6.72 0.79 -7.21
C GLN A 440 -5.60 0.10 -6.43
N LYS A 441 -5.57 -1.22 -6.45
CA LYS A 441 -4.49 -2.04 -5.89
C LYS A 441 -3.45 -2.33 -6.97
N HIS A 442 -2.18 -2.13 -6.68
CA HIS A 442 -1.08 -2.58 -7.53
C HIS A 442 -0.21 -3.61 -6.80
N LYS A 443 0.37 -4.52 -7.57
CA LYS A 443 1.37 -5.48 -7.12
C LYS A 443 2.47 -5.61 -8.17
N ILE A 444 3.71 -5.39 -7.77
CA ILE A 444 4.88 -5.51 -8.63
C ILE A 444 5.79 -6.61 -8.10
N THR A 445 6.16 -7.52 -8.99
CA THR A 445 7.13 -8.58 -8.75
C THR A 445 8.19 -8.57 -9.83
N ALA A 446 9.44 -8.87 -9.48
CA ALA A 446 10.53 -9.04 -10.43
C ALA A 446 11.52 -10.08 -9.88
N GLY A 447 12.30 -10.75 -10.74
CA GLY A 447 13.22 -11.81 -10.34
C GLY A 447 14.29 -11.38 -9.34
N ASN A 448 14.68 -10.10 -9.37
CA ASN A 448 15.64 -9.48 -8.46
C ASN A 448 14.99 -8.59 -7.37
N ILE A 449 13.67 -8.70 -7.18
CA ILE A 449 12.93 -8.05 -6.08
C ILE A 449 12.45 -9.16 -5.12
N PRO A 450 12.97 -9.25 -3.89
CA PRO A 450 12.70 -10.38 -2.99
C PRO A 450 11.29 -10.37 -2.38
N VAL A 451 10.68 -9.19 -2.27
CA VAL A 451 9.35 -9.00 -1.69
C VAL A 451 8.54 -8.15 -2.66
N ALA A 452 7.34 -8.62 -3.01
CA ALA A 452 6.46 -7.89 -3.91
C ALA A 452 6.18 -6.48 -3.37
N ILE A 453 6.25 -5.48 -4.24
CA ILE A 453 5.88 -4.10 -3.91
C ILE A 453 4.36 -4.04 -4.10
N GLU A 454 3.63 -3.83 -3.02
CA GLU A 454 2.17 -3.75 -3.01
C GLU A 454 1.72 -2.41 -2.46
N GLY A 455 0.66 -1.85 -3.06
CA GLY A 455 0.07 -0.60 -2.60
C GLY A 455 -1.37 -0.45 -3.05
N ILE A 456 -2.10 0.43 -2.36
CA ILE A 456 -3.48 0.76 -2.66
C ILE A 456 -3.58 2.27 -2.77
N ASN A 457 -4.03 2.75 -3.93
CA ASN A 457 -4.38 4.14 -4.16
C ASN A 457 -5.88 4.29 -4.00
N ALA A 458 -6.32 5.23 -3.17
CA ALA A 458 -7.73 5.57 -3.00
C ALA A 458 -7.96 6.99 -3.53
N PHE A 459 -8.97 7.14 -4.39
CA PHE A 459 -9.34 8.40 -5.00
C PHE A 459 -10.76 8.75 -4.55
N GLU A 460 -10.92 9.89 -3.90
CA GLU A 460 -12.25 10.38 -3.49
C GLU A 460 -13.05 10.79 -4.73
N ILE A 461 -14.35 10.49 -4.73
CA ILE A 461 -15.25 10.88 -5.82
C ILE A 461 -16.51 11.53 -5.25
N GLU A 462 -17.11 12.42 -6.05
CA GLU A 462 -18.38 13.07 -5.72
C GLU A 462 -19.50 12.50 -6.59
N THR A 463 -20.65 12.23 -6.00
CA THR A 463 -21.80 11.67 -6.72
C THR A 463 -22.88 12.73 -6.96
N GLU A 464 -23.30 12.90 -8.22
CA GLU A 464 -24.37 13.79 -8.64
C GLU A 464 -25.57 12.97 -9.13
N LYS A 465 -26.73 13.08 -8.48
CA LYS A 465 -27.95 12.40 -8.93
C LYS A 465 -28.55 13.12 -10.13
N CYS A 466 -28.68 12.41 -11.24
CA CYS A 466 -29.21 12.90 -12.50
C CYS A 466 -30.52 12.18 -12.88
N SER A 467 -31.37 12.84 -13.66
CA SER A 467 -32.65 12.28 -14.13
C SER A 467 -32.49 11.65 -15.51
N THR A 468 -32.55 10.31 -15.58
CA THR A 468 -32.58 9.57 -16.86
C THR A 468 -33.78 9.99 -17.70
N LEU A 469 -34.92 10.23 -17.05
CA LEU A 469 -36.16 10.64 -17.68
C LEU A 469 -36.02 11.96 -18.45
N ASP A 470 -35.34 12.96 -17.88
CA ASP A 470 -35.18 14.25 -18.55
C ASP A 470 -34.21 14.15 -19.74
N TYR A 471 -33.18 13.31 -19.64
CA TYR A 471 -32.27 13.05 -20.76
C TYR A 471 -32.98 12.34 -21.92
N VAL A 472 -33.85 11.37 -21.62
CA VAL A 472 -34.67 10.67 -22.63
C VAL A 472 -35.62 11.63 -23.32
N LYS A 473 -36.27 12.54 -22.58
CA LYS A 473 -37.11 13.61 -23.18
C LYS A 473 -36.30 14.44 -24.17
N GLU A 474 -35.10 14.88 -23.79
CA GLU A 474 -34.24 15.70 -24.64
C GLU A 474 -33.85 14.98 -25.93
N ILE A 475 -33.46 13.69 -25.85
CA ILE A 475 -33.15 12.87 -27.03
C ILE A 475 -34.35 12.78 -27.97
N ILE A 476 -35.52 12.47 -27.43
CA ILE A 476 -36.76 12.31 -28.23
C ILE A 476 -37.13 13.65 -28.88
N ASP A 477 -37.04 14.76 -28.14
CA ASP A 477 -37.41 16.07 -28.66
C ASP A 477 -36.44 16.53 -29.75
N LYS A 478 -35.12 16.33 -29.58
CA LYS A 478 -34.09 16.60 -30.61
C LYS A 478 -34.33 15.81 -31.89
N GLN A 479 -34.56 14.50 -31.81
CA GLN A 479 -34.81 13.69 -33.01
C GLN A 479 -36.11 14.09 -33.73
N THR A 480 -37.14 14.53 -33.00
CA THR A 480 -38.38 14.99 -33.62
C THR A 480 -38.27 16.35 -34.31
N GLN A 481 -37.24 17.15 -34.00
CA GLN A 481 -36.94 18.39 -34.71
C GLN A 481 -36.15 18.15 -36.01
N THR A 482 -35.35 17.08 -36.11
CA THR A 482 -34.54 16.76 -37.30
C THR A 482 -35.36 16.12 -38.44
N ILE A 483 -36.58 15.68 -38.17
CA ILE A 483 -37.47 14.99 -39.13
C ILE A 483 -38.55 15.94 -39.69
N ARG A 484 -38.68 17.16 -39.16
CA ARG A 484 -39.42 18.27 -39.79
C ARG A 484 -38.53 19.00 -40.77
#